data_AF-A0A5K1BGW7-F1
#
_entry.id   AF-A0A5K1BGW7-F1
#
_cell.length_a   1.000
_cell.length_b   1.000
_cell.length_c   1.000
_cell.angle_alpha   90.00
_cell.angle_beta   90.00
_cell.angle_gamma   90.00
#
_symmetry.space_group_name_H-M   'P 1'
#
loop_
_entity.id
_entity.type
_entity.pdbx_description
1 polymer ?
#
loop_
_entity_poly.entity_id
_entity_poly.type
_entity_poly.pdbx_seq_one_letter_code
_entity_poly.pdbx_strand_id
1 'polypeptide(L)' 'DKTGGKVISRRTNILLLYRGRHYDPKKRPAIPLMLWKPHAPIYPKLVKYVPSGLTLEQTKEMRSRGLNSPALIKL' A
#
# COMPACT_ATOMS: atom_id res chain seq x y z
N ASP A 1 11.58 -10.01 43.76
CA ASP A 1 10.19 -9.55 43.55
C ASP A 1 10.04 -8.11 43.05
N LYS A 2 10.79 -7.10 43.55
CA LYS A 2 10.64 -5.70 43.08
C LYS A 2 11.06 -5.41 41.63
N THR A 3 11.79 -6.30 40.96
CA THR A 3 12.41 -6.03 39.64
C THR A 3 11.63 -6.56 38.44
N GLY A 4 10.52 -7.29 38.66
CA GLY A 4 9.62 -7.79 37.62
C GLY A 4 10.23 -8.72 36.55
N GLY A 5 11.50 -9.09 36.67
CA GLY A 5 12.24 -9.89 35.70
C GLY A 5 12.77 -11.20 36.29
N LYS A 6 13.12 -12.15 35.42
CA LYS A 6 13.65 -13.47 35.81
C LYS A 6 15.18 -13.45 35.84
N VAL A 7 15.79 -13.90 36.93
CA VAL A 7 17.25 -13.99 37.04
C VAL A 7 17.75 -15.17 36.17
N ILE A 8 18.61 -14.89 35.20
CA ILE A 8 19.20 -15.89 34.28
C ILE A 8 20.50 -16.43 34.89
N SER A 9 21.30 -15.55 35.49
CA SER A 9 22.57 -15.91 36.11
C SER A 9 22.91 -14.94 37.22
N ARG A 10 23.55 -15.45 38.27
CA ARG A 10 24.09 -14.65 39.36
C ARG A 10 25.49 -15.15 39.68
N ARG A 11 26.49 -14.30 39.53
CA ARG A 11 27.87 -14.59 39.95
C ARG A 11 28.42 -13.39 40.70
N THR A 12 28.76 -13.59 41.97
CA THR A 12 29.36 -12.58 42.86
C THR A 12 28.65 -11.22 42.73
N ASN A 13 29.22 -10.28 41.96
CA ASN A 13 28.73 -8.91 41.80
C ASN A 13 27.93 -8.66 40.51
N ILE A 14 27.79 -9.67 39.63
CA ILE A 14 27.11 -9.56 38.34
C ILE A 14 25.77 -10.29 38.42
N LEU A 15 24.69 -9.55 38.15
CA LEU A 15 23.33 -10.07 38.03
C LEU A 15 22.85 -9.94 36.58
N LEU A 16 22.61 -11.08 35.92
CA LEU A 16 22.02 -11.11 34.59
C LEU A 16 20.50 -11.32 34.72
N LEU A 17 19.73 -10.28 34.39
CA LEU A 17 18.27 -10.26 34.51
C LEU A 17 17.62 -10.26 33.13
N TYR A 18 16.66 -11.16 32.92
CA TYR A 18 15.75 -11.10 31.78
C TYR A 18 14.61 -10.13 32.08
N ARG A 19 14.55 -9.00 31.38
CA ARG A 19 13.41 -8.06 31.41
C ARG A 19 12.72 -8.04 30.05
N GLY A 20 11.52 -8.59 29.98
CA GLY A 20 10.72 -8.67 28.76
C GLY A 20 9.58 -9.66 28.90
N ARG A 21 8.81 -9.85 27.82
CA ARG A 21 7.85 -10.97 27.73
C ARG A 21 8.66 -12.27 27.77
N HIS A 22 8.26 -13.26 28.55
CA HIS A 22 8.93 -14.57 28.65
C HIS A 22 8.95 -15.27 27.28
N TYR A 23 9.90 -14.88 26.43
CA TYR A 23 10.02 -15.34 25.06
C TYR A 23 10.80 -16.63 25.07
N ASP A 24 10.12 -17.74 24.81
CA ASP A 24 10.77 -19.01 24.54
C ASP A 24 11.03 -19.08 23.02
N PRO A 25 12.29 -19.01 22.56
CA PRO A 25 12.60 -19.06 21.14
C PRO A 25 12.11 -20.33 20.45
N LYS A 26 11.90 -21.42 21.21
CA LYS A 26 11.38 -22.69 20.69
C LYS A 26 9.85 -22.70 20.55
N LYS A 27 9.14 -21.91 21.36
CA LYS A 27 7.66 -21.83 21.33
C LYS A 27 7.13 -20.60 20.59
N ARG A 28 8.01 -19.81 19.97
CA ARG A 28 7.57 -18.63 19.22
C ARG A 28 6.71 -19.05 18.02
N PRO A 29 5.60 -18.35 17.72
CA PRO A 29 4.89 -18.57 16.49
C PRO A 29 5.80 -18.18 15.31
N ALA A 30 5.96 -19.08 14.34
CA ALA A 30 6.60 -18.75 13.07
C ALA A 30 5.58 -17.97 12.23
N ILE A 31 5.75 -16.66 12.15
CA ILE A 31 4.95 -15.81 11.26
C ILE A 31 5.51 -16.01 9.85
N PRO A 32 4.74 -16.55 8.88
CA PRO A 32 5.22 -16.66 7.52
C PRO A 32 5.52 -15.25 6.97
N LEU A 33 6.59 -15.13 6.18
CA LEU A 33 6.83 -13.94 5.37
C LEU A 33 5.65 -13.82 4.40
N MET A 34 4.67 -12.98 4.73
CA MET A 34 3.54 -12.71 3.85
C MET A 34 4.04 -11.86 2.67
N LEU A 35 4.60 -12.53 1.66
CA LEU A 35 4.94 -11.97 0.35
C LEU A 35 3.70 -11.62 -0.48
N TRP A 36 2.51 -11.68 0.12
CA TRP A 36 1.27 -11.34 -0.54
C TRP A 36 1.13 -9.83 -0.61
N LYS A 37 1.66 -9.24 -1.69
CA LYS A 37 1.15 -7.96 -2.16
C LYS A 37 -0.11 -8.28 -2.99
N PRO A 38 -1.31 -7.81 -2.61
CA PRO A 38 -2.47 -7.97 -3.47
C PRO A 38 -2.17 -7.32 -4.82
N HIS A 39 -2.75 -7.87 -5.89
CA HIS A 39 -2.64 -7.24 -7.21
C HIS A 39 -3.13 -5.78 -7.09
N ALA A 40 -2.40 -4.85 -7.69
CA ALA A 40 -2.81 -3.45 -7.66
C ALA A 40 -4.23 -3.31 -8.21
N PRO A 41 -5.09 -2.47 -7.62
CA PRO A 41 -6.42 -2.23 -8.15
C PRO A 41 -6.31 -1.67 -9.58
N ILE A 42 -7.11 -2.21 -10.49
CA ILE A 42 -7.23 -1.68 -11.85
C ILE A 42 -8.28 -0.58 -11.82
N TYR A 43 -7.84 0.68 -11.87
CA TYR A 43 -8.75 1.82 -11.93
C TYR A 43 -9.33 1.99 -13.35
N PRO A 44 -10.63 2.26 -13.49
CA PRO A 44 -11.21 2.61 -14.78
C PRO A 44 -10.64 3.95 -15.27
N LYS A 45 -10.57 4.13 -16.60
CA LYS A 45 -10.16 5.41 -17.19
C LYS A 45 -11.17 6.50 -16.80
N LEU A 46 -10.67 7.59 -16.22
CA LEU A 46 -11.50 8.75 -15.84
C LEU A 46 -12.24 9.35 -17.03
N VAL A 47 -11.54 9.44 -18.18
CA VAL A 47 -12.12 9.91 -19.44
C VAL A 47 -12.57 8.70 -20.26
N LYS A 48 -13.88 8.60 -20.49
CA LYS A 48 -14.46 7.57 -21.35
C LYS A 48 -14.09 7.85 -22.82
N TYR A 49 -13.82 6.79 -23.58
CA TYR A 49 -13.46 6.90 -25.00
C TYR A 49 -14.60 7.50 -25.84
N VAL A 50 -15.84 7.14 -25.52
CA VAL A 50 -17.06 7.71 -26.07
C VAL A 50 -17.85 8.33 -24.91
N PRO A 51 -18.20 9.62 -24.97
CA PRO A 51 -19.11 10.22 -24.00
C PRO A 51 -20.44 9.48 -23.97
N SER A 52 -21.08 9.40 -22.81
CA SER A 52 -22.42 8.82 -22.71
C SER A 52 -23.41 9.59 -23.60
N GLY A 53 -24.14 8.88 -24.47
CA GLY A 53 -25.17 9.46 -25.33
C GLY A 53 -24.72 9.79 -26.77
N LEU A 54 -23.44 9.58 -27.12
CA LEU A 54 -22.94 9.76 -28.49
C LEU A 54 -22.49 8.42 -29.09
N THR A 55 -22.61 8.28 -30.41
CA THR A 55 -21.96 7.16 -31.11
C THR A 55 -20.47 7.46 -31.34
N LEU A 56 -19.69 6.42 -31.61
CA LEU A 56 -18.26 6.52 -31.86
C LEU A 56 -17.94 7.39 -33.09
N GLU A 57 -18.78 7.29 -34.13
CA GLU A 57 -18.65 8.06 -35.38
C GLU A 57 -18.89 9.55 -35.14
N GLN A 58 -20.01 9.89 -34.49
CA GLN A 58 -20.34 11.27 -34.12
C GLN A 58 -19.24 11.89 -33.25
N THR A 59 -18.71 11.12 -32.30
CA THR A 59 -17.62 11.59 -31.44
C THR A 59 -16.35 11.88 -32.23
N LYS A 60 -16.00 11.04 -33.22
CA LYS A 60 -14.86 11.28 -34.11
C LYS A 60 -15.07 12.54 -34.95
N GLU A 61 -16.26 12.71 -35.51
CA GLU A 61 -16.61 13.87 -36.32
C GLU A 61 -16.53 15.17 -35.52
N MET A 62 -17.10 15.22 -34.31
CA MET A 62 -17.03 16.40 -33.43
C MET A 62 -15.59 16.74 -33.05
N ARG A 63 -14.73 15.75 -32.77
CA ARG A 63 -13.31 16.00 -32.48
C ARG A 63 -12.58 16.58 -33.69
N SER A 64 -12.86 16.07 -34.88
CA SER A 64 -12.29 16.60 -36.13
C SER A 64 -12.73 18.05 -36.36
N ARG A 65 -14.01 18.35 -36.16
CA ARG A 65 -14.55 19.72 -36.24
C ARG A 65 -13.89 20.65 -35.22
N GLY A 66 -13.73 20.20 -33.97
CA GLY A 66 -13.05 20.98 -32.93
C GLY A 66 -11.58 21.26 -33.26
N LEU A 67 -10.85 20.27 -33.77
CA LEU A 67 -9.43 20.43 -34.15
C LEU A 67 -9.23 21.44 -35.29
N ASN A 68 -10.17 21.47 -36.24
CA ASN A 68 -10.13 22.38 -37.38
C ASN A 68 -10.71 23.77 -37.05
N SER A 69 -11.27 23.98 -35.86
CA SER A 69 -11.84 25.27 -35.48
C SER A 69 -10.74 26.30 -35.19
N PRO A 70 -10.90 27.57 -35.61
CA PRO A 70 -9.94 28.60 -35.27
C PRO A 70 -9.93 28.86 -33.76
N ALA A 71 -8.76 29.17 -33.20
CA ALA A 71 -8.64 29.57 -31.81
C ALA A 71 -9.49 30.82 -31.55
N LEU A 72 -10.31 30.80 -30.50
CA LEU A 72 -11.15 31.93 -30.10
C LEU A 72 -10.32 33.16 -29.68
N ILE A 73 -9.14 32.92 -29.12
CA ILE A 73 -8.18 33.95 -28.75
C ILE A 73 -6.82 33.51 -29.30
N LYS A 74 -6.22 34.37 -30.11
CA LYS A 74 -4.83 34.26 -30.57
C LYS A 74 -4.00 35.18 -29.66
N LEU A 75 -2.96 34.62 -29.03
CA LEU A 75 -1.96 35.37 -28.25
C LEU A 75 -1.10 36.22 -29.19
#